data_AF-A0A7W0KPX0-F1
#
_entry.id   AF-A0A7W0KPX0-F1
#
_cell.length_a   1.000
_cell.length_b   1.000
_cell.length_c   1.000
_cell.angle_alpha   90.00
_cell.angle_beta   90.00
_cell.angle_gamma   90.00
#
_symmetry.space_group_name_H-M   'P 1'
#
loop_
_entity.id
_entity.type
_entity.pdbx_description
1 polymer ?
#
loop_
_entity_poly.entity_id
_entity_poly.type
_entity_poly.pdbx_seq_one_letter_code
_entity_poly.pdbx_strand_id
1 'polypeptide(L)'
;MGTIPATPDELDVIEGRVDAWLAKELADNPLVLAVDRAEPGIRRWYVRLKGEEKDFTTVWLTVDQRTLRYETYVLPAPEENHARFYEHLLRRNLGFNGAAFVIGDEDAVFLKGQIPVEATSDEELDRIVGSLYAYVEQCFRPALRIAFESRLAR
;
A
#
# COMPACT_ATOMS: atom_id res chain seq x y z
N MET A 1 23.44 7.16 -4.95
CA MET A 1 23.80 6.35 -6.13
C MET A 1 22.52 6.13 -6.89
N GLY A 2 22.32 6.81 -8.02
CA GLY A 2 21.04 6.76 -8.75
C GLY A 2 20.95 5.44 -9.51
N THR A 3 19.82 4.75 -9.36
CA THR A 3 19.53 3.53 -10.14
C THR A 3 19.40 3.89 -11.61
N ILE A 4 19.99 3.05 -12.46
CA ILE A 4 19.94 3.22 -13.92
C ILE A 4 18.47 3.10 -14.34
N PRO A 5 17.94 4.02 -15.16
CA PRO A 5 16.56 3.91 -15.63
C PRO A 5 16.39 2.61 -16.42
N ALA A 6 15.35 1.85 -16.09
CA ALA A 6 14.98 0.66 -16.84
C ALA A 6 14.59 1.05 -18.28
N THR A 7 15.06 0.25 -19.22
CA THR A 7 14.66 0.29 -20.62
C THR A 7 13.20 -0.15 -20.78
N PRO A 8 12.54 0.19 -21.90
CA PRO A 8 11.18 -0.29 -22.18
C PRO A 8 11.04 -1.82 -22.07
N ASP A 9 11.99 -2.57 -22.64
CA ASP A 9 11.96 -4.04 -22.60
C ASP A 9 12.08 -4.59 -21.16
N GLU A 10 12.91 -3.97 -20.31
CA GLU A 10 13.01 -4.33 -18.89
C GLU A 10 11.71 -4.03 -18.14
N LEU A 11 11.08 -2.89 -18.44
CA LEU A 11 9.78 -2.52 -17.86
C LEU A 11 8.67 -3.49 -18.29
N ASP A 12 8.69 -3.98 -19.54
CA ASP A 12 7.74 -4.98 -20.02
C ASP A 12 7.92 -6.33 -19.32
N VAL A 13 9.18 -6.72 -19.05
CA VAL A 13 9.49 -7.92 -18.26
C VAL A 13 8.99 -7.79 -16.81
N ILE A 14 9.21 -6.62 -16.19
CA ILE A 14 8.74 -6.35 -14.83
C ILE A 14 7.20 -6.32 -14.79
N GLU A 15 6.57 -5.68 -15.77
CA GLU A 15 5.11 -5.65 -15.93
C GLU A 15 4.52 -7.06 -16.02
N GLY A 16 5.09 -7.91 -16.89
CA GLY A 16 4.68 -9.31 -17.01
C GLY A 16 4.88 -10.12 -15.72
N ARG A 17 5.92 -9.81 -14.93
CA ARG A 17 6.13 -10.43 -13.62
C ARG A 17 5.05 -10.03 -12.62
N VAL A 18 4.76 -8.73 -12.49
CA VAL A 18 3.70 -8.25 -11.60
C VAL A 18 2.35 -8.85 -12.00
N ASP A 19 2.06 -8.93 -13.31
CA ASP A 19 0.85 -9.58 -13.83
C ASP A 19 0.75 -11.05 -13.44
N ALA A 20 1.82 -11.82 -13.66
CA ALA A 20 1.83 -13.24 -13.33
C ALA A 20 1.68 -13.49 -11.82
N TRP A 21 2.38 -12.70 -11.00
CA TRP A 21 2.28 -12.78 -9.54
C TRP A 21 0.88 -12.45 -9.04
N LEU A 22 0.28 -11.36 -9.52
CA LEU A 22 -1.08 -10.96 -9.13
C LEU A 22 -2.14 -11.97 -9.58
N ALA A 23 -2.00 -12.54 -10.77
CA ALA A 23 -2.91 -13.56 -11.26
C ALA A 23 -2.86 -14.83 -10.39
N LYS A 24 -1.67 -15.22 -9.94
CA LYS A 24 -1.47 -16.32 -8.99
C LYS A 24 -2.10 -16.00 -7.64
N GLU A 25 -1.82 -14.84 -7.07
CA GLU A 25 -2.39 -14.42 -5.79
C GLU A 25 -3.93 -14.37 -5.84
N LEU A 26 -4.52 -13.85 -6.91
CA LEU A 26 -5.98 -13.85 -7.08
C LEU A 26 -6.58 -15.26 -7.15
N ALA A 27 -5.85 -16.23 -7.70
CA ALA A 27 -6.31 -17.62 -7.81
C ALA A 27 -6.15 -18.41 -6.50
N ASP A 28 -5.03 -18.20 -5.80
CA ASP A 28 -4.58 -19.07 -4.71
C ASP A 28 -4.79 -18.46 -3.31
N ASN A 29 -4.81 -17.13 -3.18
CA ASN A 29 -4.88 -16.44 -1.90
C ASN A 29 -6.33 -15.96 -1.60
N PRO A 30 -7.03 -16.56 -0.61
CA PRO A 30 -8.42 -16.24 -0.31
C PRO A 30 -8.62 -14.83 0.26
N LEU A 31 -7.55 -14.13 0.66
CA LEU A 31 -7.63 -12.73 1.07
C LEU A 31 -7.72 -11.79 -0.14
N VAL A 32 -7.22 -12.19 -1.31
CA VAL A 32 -7.26 -11.36 -2.51
C VAL A 32 -8.63 -11.47 -3.17
N LEU A 33 -9.38 -10.38 -3.12
CA LEU A 33 -10.77 -10.33 -3.61
C LEU A 33 -10.85 -9.90 -5.08
N ALA A 34 -9.94 -9.03 -5.52
CA ALA A 34 -9.91 -8.49 -6.86
C ALA A 34 -8.53 -7.93 -7.21
N VAL A 35 -8.19 -8.00 -8.50
CA VAL A 35 -7.05 -7.30 -9.09
C VAL A 35 -7.57 -6.51 -10.30
N ASP A 36 -7.39 -5.20 -10.27
CA ASP A 36 -7.73 -4.31 -11.38
C ASP A 36 -6.46 -3.65 -11.95
N ARG A 37 -6.54 -3.22 -13.21
CA ARG A 37 -5.45 -2.49 -13.90
C ARG A 37 -5.89 -1.07 -14.23
N ALA A 38 -4.95 -0.13 -14.18
CA ALA A 38 -5.16 1.20 -14.71
C ALA A 38 -5.31 1.18 -16.25
N GLU A 39 -5.63 2.35 -16.81
CA GLU A 39 -5.75 2.52 -18.26
C GLU A 39 -4.47 2.10 -19.01
N PRO A 40 -4.59 1.59 -20.25
CA PRO A 40 -3.44 1.20 -21.06
C PRO A 40 -2.38 2.30 -21.14
N GLY A 41 -1.11 1.90 -21.01
CA GLY A 41 0.04 2.82 -20.97
C GLY A 41 0.46 3.26 -19.57
N ILE A 42 -0.33 2.93 -18.53
CA ILE A 42 0.06 3.12 -17.13
C ILE A 42 0.30 1.73 -16.50
N ARG A 43 1.54 1.50 -16.05
CA ARG A 43 1.90 0.27 -15.30
C ARG A 43 1.45 0.41 -13.85
N ARG A 44 0.13 0.30 -13.63
CA ARG A 44 -0.47 0.38 -12.31
C ARG A 44 -1.53 -0.69 -12.10
N TRP A 45 -1.47 -1.29 -10.92
CA TRP A 45 -2.38 -2.34 -10.45
C TRP A 45 -3.01 -1.96 -9.13
N TYR A 46 -4.23 -2.46 -8.91
CA TYR A 46 -4.99 -2.29 -7.70
C TYR A 46 -5.34 -3.67 -7.15
N VAL A 47 -4.81 -4.01 -5.99
CA VAL A 47 -5.00 -5.30 -5.33
C VAL A 47 -5.92 -5.11 -4.15
N ARG A 48 -7.15 -5.61 -4.21
CA ARG A 48 -8.12 -5.49 -3.13
C ARG A 48 -8.04 -6.71 -2.22
N LEU A 49 -7.64 -6.50 -0.98
CA LEU A 49 -7.55 -7.53 0.05
C LEU A 49 -8.71 -7.41 1.02
N LYS A 50 -9.28 -8.54 1.43
CA LYS A 50 -10.22 -8.64 2.54
C LYS A 50 -9.48 -8.43 3.85
N GLY A 51 -9.90 -7.46 4.66
CA GLY A 51 -9.35 -7.26 6.00
C GLY A 51 -10.26 -7.81 7.10
N GLU A 52 -9.73 -7.87 8.31
CA GLU A 52 -10.45 -8.25 9.53
C GLU A 52 -10.88 -7.00 10.32
N GLU A 53 -9.99 -6.01 10.39
CA GLU A 53 -10.20 -4.74 11.08
C GLU A 53 -10.72 -3.64 10.16
N LYS A 54 -10.20 -3.58 8.93
CA LYS A 54 -10.72 -2.72 7.87
C LYS A 54 -11.42 -3.60 6.85
N ASP A 55 -12.65 -3.25 6.44
CA ASP A 55 -13.46 -4.08 5.52
C ASP A 55 -12.67 -4.57 4.28
N PHE A 56 -11.86 -3.68 3.71
CA PHE A 56 -10.92 -4.00 2.64
C PHE A 56 -9.74 -3.04 2.62
N THR A 57 -8.58 -3.55 2.23
CA THR A 57 -7.36 -2.78 1.99
C THR A 57 -7.00 -2.91 0.53
N THR A 58 -6.91 -1.78 -0.19
CA THR A 58 -6.51 -1.79 -1.59
C THR A 58 -5.07 -1.32 -1.71
N VAL A 59 -4.17 -2.18 -2.16
CA VAL A 59 -2.76 -1.85 -2.42
C VAL A 59 -2.61 -1.45 -3.87
N TRP A 60 -1.99 -0.30 -4.10
CA TRP A 60 -1.73 0.23 -5.42
C TRP A 60 -0.27 0.00 -5.72
N LEU A 61 0.04 -0.69 -6.81
CA LEU A 61 1.40 -0.91 -7.28
C LEU A 61 1.60 -0.07 -8.53
N THR A 62 2.61 0.79 -8.57
CA THR A 62 2.93 1.63 -9.74
C THR A 62 4.38 1.44 -10.13
N VAL A 63 4.61 0.94 -11.33
CA VAL A 63 5.95 0.82 -11.91
C VAL A 63 6.24 2.05 -12.77
N ASP A 64 7.28 2.78 -12.39
CA ASP A 64 7.87 3.85 -13.20
C ASP A 64 9.28 3.42 -13.69
N GLN A 65 10.00 4.28 -14.41
CA GLN A 65 11.32 3.95 -14.98
C GLN A 65 12.41 3.58 -13.96
N ARG A 66 12.22 3.88 -12.67
CA ARG A 66 13.26 3.68 -11.64
C ARG A 66 12.77 2.97 -10.39
N THR A 67 11.47 2.94 -10.16
CA THR A 67 10.91 2.47 -8.90
C THR A 67 9.62 1.72 -9.12
N LEU A 68 9.43 0.66 -8.34
CA LEU A 68 8.11 0.18 -7.99
C LEU A 68 7.66 0.96 -6.74
N ARG A 69 6.66 1.82 -6.90
CA ARG A 69 5.99 2.52 -5.79
C ARG A 69 4.79 1.72 -5.36
N TYR A 70 4.53 1.71 -4.06
CA TYR A 70 3.36 1.07 -3.50
C TYR A 70 2.71 1.92 -2.43
N GLU A 71 1.39 1.92 -2.42
CA GLU A 71 0.60 2.70 -1.48
C GLU A 71 -0.74 2.05 -1.14
N THR A 72 -1.28 2.37 0.02
CA THR A 72 -2.66 2.05 0.36
C THR A 72 -3.30 3.16 1.19
N TYR A 73 -4.57 3.42 0.93
CA TYR A 73 -5.40 4.32 1.72
C TYR A 73 -5.77 3.68 3.05
N VAL A 74 -5.54 4.41 4.15
CA VAL A 74 -5.80 3.90 5.50
C VAL A 74 -7.06 4.54 6.07
N LEU A 75 -7.06 5.86 6.23
CA LEU A 75 -8.11 6.65 6.86
C LEU A 75 -8.21 8.05 6.24
N PRO A 76 -9.38 8.70 6.29
CA PRO A 76 -9.48 10.12 5.94
C PRO A 76 -8.78 10.97 7.01
N ALA A 77 -8.69 12.28 6.77
CA ALA A 77 -8.20 13.22 7.76
C ALA A 77 -8.93 13.03 9.10
N PRO A 78 -8.22 13.12 10.25
CA PRO A 78 -8.87 13.03 11.55
C PRO A 78 -9.84 14.20 11.74
N GLU A 79 -10.97 13.96 12.40
CA GLU A 79 -11.93 15.01 12.76
C GLU A 79 -11.62 15.63 14.13
N GLU A 80 -10.92 14.88 14.98
CA GLU A 80 -10.54 15.28 16.32
C GLU A 80 -9.18 14.71 16.73
N ASN A 81 -8.62 15.20 17.84
CA ASN A 81 -7.37 14.71 18.42
C ASN A 81 -6.16 14.72 17.46
N HIS A 82 -6.08 15.66 16.51
CA HIS A 82 -5.10 15.68 15.41
C HIS A 82 -3.65 15.46 15.86
N ALA A 83 -3.19 16.17 16.90
CA ALA A 83 -1.82 16.04 17.40
C ALA A 83 -1.53 14.62 17.90
N ARG A 84 -2.45 14.05 18.69
CA ARG A 84 -2.34 12.68 19.20
C ARG A 84 -2.44 11.64 18.09
N PHE A 85 -3.28 11.89 17.09
CA PHE A 85 -3.43 11.02 15.92
C PHE A 85 -2.13 10.96 15.12
N TYR A 86 -1.58 12.10 14.72
CA TYR A 86 -0.32 12.12 13.95
C TYR A 86 0.88 11.64 14.76
N GLU A 87 0.96 11.95 16.07
CA GLU A 87 1.99 11.38 16.94
C GLU A 87 1.89 9.85 16.98
N HIS A 88 0.68 9.29 17.10
CA HIS A 88 0.47 7.84 17.08
C HIS A 88 1.03 7.23 15.79
N LEU A 89 0.69 7.78 14.63
CA LEU A 89 1.15 7.29 13.32
C LEU A 89 2.67 7.40 13.18
N LEU A 90 3.26 8.54 13.55
CA LEU A 90 4.71 8.73 13.50
C LEU A 90 5.47 7.74 14.39
N ARG A 91 4.93 7.41 15.58
CA ARG A 91 5.53 6.39 16.45
C ARG A 91 5.46 4.99 15.85
N ARG A 92 4.40 4.67 15.09
CA ARG A 92 4.28 3.37 14.40
C ARG A 92 5.32 3.19 13.30
N ASN A 93 5.70 4.27 12.60
CA ASN A 93 6.72 4.21 11.54
C ASN A 93 8.05 3.63 12.01
N LEU A 94 8.40 3.74 13.30
CA LEU A 94 9.64 3.16 13.84
C LEU A 94 9.69 1.63 13.70
N GLY A 95 8.53 0.96 13.71
CA GLY A 95 8.43 -0.50 13.60
C GLY A 95 8.24 -1.01 12.18
N PHE A 96 8.13 -0.12 11.19
CA PHE A 96 7.86 -0.50 9.80
C PHE A 96 9.15 -0.62 8.99
N ASN A 97 9.13 -1.52 8.01
CA ASN A 97 10.20 -1.65 7.03
C ASN A 97 9.64 -1.41 5.64
N GLY A 98 10.25 -0.48 4.90
CA GLY A 98 9.90 -0.18 3.53
C GLY A 98 8.59 0.59 3.34
N ALA A 99 7.81 0.87 4.38
CA ALA A 99 6.62 1.72 4.30
C ALA A 99 6.55 2.68 5.48
N ALA A 100 5.91 3.82 5.26
CA ALA A 100 5.64 4.80 6.31
C ALA A 100 4.24 5.40 6.15
N PHE A 101 3.63 5.77 7.26
CA PHE A 101 2.46 6.63 7.27
C PHE A 101 2.84 8.00 6.72
N VAL A 102 2.03 8.49 5.78
CA VAL A 102 2.17 9.81 5.15
C VAL A 102 0.80 10.46 5.03
N ILE A 103 0.81 11.78 4.94
CA ILE A 103 -0.38 12.59 4.65
C ILE A 103 -0.43 12.82 3.13
N GLY A 104 -1.54 12.44 2.50
CA GLY A 104 -1.81 12.62 1.08
C GLY A 104 -2.83 13.72 0.83
N ASP A 105 -3.51 13.63 -0.31
CA ASP A 105 -4.56 14.58 -0.68
C ASP A 105 -5.71 14.57 0.33
N GLU A 106 -6.34 15.73 0.51
CA GLU A 106 -7.41 15.95 1.50
C GLU A 106 -7.01 15.57 2.94
N ASP A 107 -5.72 15.69 3.25
CA ASP A 107 -5.11 15.30 4.53
C ASP A 107 -5.35 13.82 4.92
N ALA A 108 -5.72 12.97 3.95
CA ALA A 108 -5.94 11.56 4.18
C ALA A 108 -4.62 10.84 4.47
N VAL A 109 -4.70 9.78 5.28
CA VAL A 109 -3.54 8.99 5.69
C VAL A 109 -3.37 7.79 4.78
N PHE A 110 -2.14 7.65 4.27
CA PHE A 110 -1.71 6.51 3.46
C PHE A 110 -0.54 5.80 4.13
N LEU A 111 -0.37 4.52 3.84
CA LEU A 111 0.94 3.88 3.93
C LEU A 111 1.58 3.92 2.55
N LYS A 112 2.81 4.42 2.44
CA LYS A 112 3.55 4.49 1.16
C LYS A 112 4.97 3.99 1.30
N GLY A 113 5.49 3.43 0.22
CA GLY A 113 6.89 3.07 0.08
C GLY A 113 7.27 2.86 -1.37
N GLN A 114 8.55 2.55 -1.58
CA GLN A 114 9.08 2.26 -2.91
C GLN A 114 10.36 1.43 -2.82
N ILE A 115 10.61 0.64 -3.85
CA ILE A 115 11.89 -0.05 -4.08
C ILE A 115 12.43 0.30 -5.47
N PRO A 116 13.75 0.13 -5.70
CA PRO A 116 14.31 0.12 -7.05
C PRO A 116 13.53 -0.84 -7.96
N VAL A 117 13.27 -0.43 -9.20
CA VAL A 117 12.44 -1.22 -10.11
C VAL A 117 13.08 -2.58 -10.42
N GLU A 118 14.41 -2.64 -10.49
CA GLU A 118 15.19 -3.87 -10.70
C GLU A 118 15.11 -4.86 -9.53
N ALA A 119 14.71 -4.39 -8.34
CA ALA A 119 14.50 -5.25 -7.17
C ALA A 119 13.12 -5.93 -7.20
N THR A 120 12.28 -5.66 -8.19
CA THR A 120 10.93 -6.24 -8.28
C THR A 120 11.01 -7.75 -8.52
N SER A 121 10.73 -8.54 -7.48
CA SER A 121 10.63 -10.00 -7.51
C SER A 121 9.33 -10.44 -6.84
N ASP A 122 8.91 -11.68 -7.07
CA ASP A 122 7.76 -12.28 -6.40
C ASP A 122 7.89 -12.21 -4.87
N GLU A 123 9.09 -12.47 -4.34
CA GLU A 123 9.39 -12.36 -2.90
C GLU A 123 9.23 -10.93 -2.37
N GLU A 124 9.65 -9.93 -3.15
CA GLU A 124 9.50 -8.52 -2.78
C GLU A 124 8.03 -8.09 -2.88
N LEU A 125 7.28 -8.57 -3.87
CA LEU A 125 5.84 -8.32 -4.00
C LEU A 125 5.06 -8.92 -2.82
N ASP A 126 5.33 -10.18 -2.47
CA ASP A 126 4.78 -10.85 -1.28
C ASP A 126 5.07 -10.03 -0.02
N ARG A 127 6.34 -9.66 0.17
CA ARG A 127 6.78 -8.87 1.33
C ARG A 127 6.06 -7.52 1.39
N ILE A 128 5.96 -6.80 0.27
CA ILE A 128 5.33 -5.47 0.20
C ILE A 128 3.84 -5.56 0.51
N VAL A 129 3.11 -6.40 -0.22
CA VAL A 129 1.65 -6.51 -0.10
C VAL A 129 1.27 -7.05 1.28
N GLY A 130 1.96 -8.10 1.75
CA GLY A 130 1.76 -8.66 3.08
C GLY A 130 2.08 -7.67 4.21
N SER A 131 3.16 -6.88 4.07
CA SER A 131 3.51 -5.86 5.07
C SER A 131 2.50 -4.73 5.13
N LEU A 132 2.07 -4.18 3.99
CA LEU A 132 1.04 -3.13 3.95
C LEU A 132 -0.26 -3.62 4.58
N TYR A 133 -0.70 -4.83 4.23
CA TYR A 133 -1.87 -5.46 4.83
C TYR A 133 -1.73 -5.53 6.36
N ALA A 134 -0.64 -6.15 6.86
CA ALA A 134 -0.42 -6.32 8.28
C ALA A 134 -0.33 -4.98 9.05
N TYR A 135 0.32 -3.97 8.47
CA TYR A 135 0.45 -2.65 9.09
C TYR A 135 -0.90 -1.93 9.17
N VAL A 136 -1.75 -2.04 8.14
CA VAL A 136 -3.13 -1.52 8.18
C VAL A 136 -3.90 -2.23 9.28
N GLU A 137 -3.97 -3.56 9.26
CA GLU A 137 -4.76 -4.33 10.24
C GLU A 137 -4.33 -4.02 11.68
N GLN A 138 -3.03 -3.97 11.94
CA GLN A 138 -2.50 -3.68 13.28
C GLN A 138 -2.82 -2.26 13.78
N CYS A 139 -2.90 -1.28 12.88
CA CYS A 139 -2.98 0.14 13.25
C CYS A 139 -4.36 0.75 13.06
N PHE A 140 -5.24 0.14 12.26
CA PHE A 140 -6.49 0.73 11.82
C PHE A 140 -7.41 1.10 12.98
N ARG A 141 -7.79 0.13 13.84
CA ARG A 141 -8.71 0.40 14.95
C ARG A 141 -8.20 1.45 15.95
N PRO A 142 -6.96 1.38 16.45
CA PRO A 142 -6.43 2.43 17.32
C PRO A 142 -6.45 3.81 16.66
N ALA A 143 -6.03 3.91 15.39
CA ALA A 143 -6.02 5.18 14.67
C ALA A 143 -7.45 5.73 14.46
N LEU A 144 -8.39 4.88 14.05
CA LEU A 144 -9.81 5.22 13.87
C LEU A 144 -10.43 5.75 15.18
N ARG A 145 -10.15 5.10 16.31
CA ARG A 145 -10.65 5.52 17.63
C ARG A 145 -10.13 6.90 18.05
N ILE A 146 -8.88 7.22 17.74
CA ILE A 146 -8.32 8.53 18.06
C ILE A 146 -8.95 9.61 17.16
N ALA A 147 -9.08 9.32 15.86
CA ALA A 147 -9.52 10.27 14.84
C ALA A 147 -11.03 10.60 14.83
N PHE A 148 -11.87 9.68 15.33
CA PHE A 148 -13.34 9.76 15.25
C PHE A 148 -14.04 9.33 16.56
N GLU A 149 -13.40 9.59 17.70
CA GLU A 149 -13.86 9.21 19.05
C GLU A 149 -15.35 9.50 19.29
N SER A 150 -15.81 10.70 18.97
CA SER A 150 -17.18 11.17 19.13
C SER A 150 -18.21 10.44 18.27
N ARG A 151 -17.81 9.98 17.07
CA ARG A 151 -18.69 9.18 16.17
C ARG A 151 -18.85 7.75 16.64
N LEU A 152 -17.81 7.19 17.27
CA LEU A 152 -17.79 5.81 17.75
C LEU A 152 -18.41 5.63 19.15
N ALA A 153 -18.58 6.72 19.90
CA ALA A 153 -19.20 6.72 21.23
C ALA A 153 -20.74 6.73 21.18
N ARG A 154 -21.35 6.74 19.99
CA ARG A 154 -22.80 6.68 19.76
C ARG A 154 -23.21 5.29 19.32
#